data_AF-Q03V99-F1
#
_entry.id   AF-Q03V99-F1
#
_cell.length_a   1.000
_cell.length_b   1.000
_cell.length_c   1.000
_cell.angle_alpha   90.00
_cell.angle_beta   90.00
_cell.angle_gamma   90.00
#
_symmetry.space_group_name_H-M   'P 1'
#
loop_
_entity.id
_entity.type
_entity.pdbx_description
1 polymer ?
#
loop_
_entity_poly.entity_id
_entity_poly.type
_entity_poly.pdbx_seq_one_letter_code
_entity_poly.pdbx_strand_id
1 'polypeptide(L)'
;MKSRKKVSRSKSKKHARRKHWWIVAVPIVIIGLAGTYAVRTNVINLPDNIKALPQKVLKATPLKSTSQKFTTISGEKVTLKTTTLGKTFLISDTTKKKLTGLQTIGKKEYYFSPQTGEMVYGLKKIDGYYYYFDKNGVNNSVTAYKKIAASVKSDNETIEKVISGGMTLVGKSPYSYGGGRTDSSVAKNEFDCSSFIAWFYRKAGLPLVVQSAASTTLLAQTGTEVEWSNMQRGDVLVTPNTYTEDRLHAAIDLGNGFILHDSSPTNGVAISRLNELVNYKTSKTLTWADLLKPGTVRRETSE
;
A
#
# COMPACT_ATOMS: atom_id res chain seq x y z
N MET A 1 -58.22 -6.75 -84.63
CA MET A 1 -57.21 -6.29 -83.66
C MET A 1 -57.77 -6.38 -82.24
N LYS A 2 -57.23 -7.29 -81.40
CA LYS A 2 -56.90 -7.11 -79.97
C LYS A 2 -56.60 -8.48 -79.34
N SER A 3 -55.34 -8.68 -79.05
CA SER A 3 -54.72 -9.85 -78.41
C SER A 3 -55.16 -9.96 -76.94
N ARG A 4 -55.74 -11.10 -76.55
CA ARG A 4 -55.95 -11.50 -75.15
C ARG A 4 -54.72 -12.29 -74.68
N LYS A 5 -53.82 -11.65 -73.94
CA LYS A 5 -52.75 -12.34 -73.20
C LYS A 5 -53.32 -12.96 -71.92
N LYS A 6 -53.35 -14.30 -71.87
CA LYS A 6 -53.60 -15.10 -70.66
C LYS A 6 -52.43 -14.94 -69.69
N VAL A 7 -52.76 -14.64 -68.44
CA VAL A 7 -51.86 -14.62 -67.28
C VAL A 7 -51.44 -16.06 -66.95
N SER A 8 -50.13 -16.32 -66.83
CA SER A 8 -49.61 -17.56 -66.23
C SER A 8 -48.81 -17.21 -64.96
N ARG A 9 -49.20 -17.82 -63.84
CA ARG A 9 -48.53 -17.72 -62.55
C ARG A 9 -47.29 -18.62 -62.55
N SER A 10 -46.09 -18.07 -62.43
CA SER A 10 -44.88 -18.85 -62.17
C SER A 10 -44.64 -18.95 -60.65
N LYS A 11 -44.42 -20.18 -60.16
CA LYS A 11 -44.13 -20.49 -58.76
C LYS A 11 -42.70 -20.05 -58.43
N SER A 12 -42.54 -19.18 -57.42
CA SER A 12 -41.24 -18.83 -56.84
C SER A 12 -40.66 -20.03 -56.08
N LYS A 13 -39.54 -20.59 -56.53
CA LYS A 13 -38.71 -21.53 -55.75
C LYS A 13 -37.93 -20.72 -54.70
N LYS A 14 -38.31 -20.83 -53.42
CA LYS A 14 -37.49 -20.35 -52.30
C LYS A 14 -36.24 -21.24 -52.19
N HIS A 15 -35.06 -20.69 -52.48
CA HIS A 15 -33.81 -21.32 -52.09
C HIS A 15 -33.67 -21.28 -50.56
N ALA A 16 -33.64 -22.46 -49.94
CA ALA A 16 -33.27 -22.59 -48.53
C ALA A 16 -31.81 -22.13 -48.35
N ARG A 17 -31.60 -21.04 -47.60
CA ARG A 17 -30.28 -20.63 -47.14
C ARG A 17 -29.73 -21.72 -46.22
N ARG A 18 -28.68 -22.43 -46.64
CA ARG A 18 -27.89 -23.30 -45.77
C ARG A 18 -27.27 -22.44 -44.66
N LYS A 19 -27.85 -22.48 -43.46
CA LYS A 19 -27.24 -21.94 -42.23
C LYS A 19 -25.97 -22.74 -41.96
N HIS A 20 -24.81 -22.11 -42.10
CA HIS A 20 -23.55 -22.70 -41.67
C HIS A 20 -23.45 -22.51 -40.15
N TRP A 21 -23.45 -23.62 -39.41
CA TRP A 21 -23.25 -23.63 -37.97
C TRP A 21 -21.75 -23.62 -37.69
N TRP A 22 -21.27 -22.59 -37.00
CA TRP A 22 -19.91 -22.56 -36.46
C TRP A 22 -19.99 -22.95 -34.98
N ILE A 23 -19.46 -24.13 -34.65
CA ILE A 23 -19.36 -24.63 -33.29
C ILE A 23 -18.04 -24.09 -32.71
N VAL A 24 -18.11 -23.26 -31.67
CA VAL A 24 -16.92 -22.81 -30.92
C VAL A 24 -16.92 -23.48 -29.56
N ALA A 25 -15.89 -24.29 -29.31
CA ALA A 25 -15.65 -24.92 -28.02
C ALA A 25 -14.90 -23.95 -27.10
N VAL A 26 -15.57 -23.40 -26.09
CA VAL A 26 -14.92 -22.64 -25.02
C VAL A 26 -14.74 -23.57 -23.82
N PRO A 27 -13.49 -23.90 -23.39
CA PRO A 27 -13.29 -24.71 -22.21
C PRO A 27 -13.62 -23.89 -20.96
N ILE A 28 -14.68 -24.30 -20.24
CA ILE A 28 -14.96 -23.79 -18.89
C ILE A 28 -14.52 -24.87 -17.91
N VAL A 29 -13.59 -24.53 -17.02
CA VAL A 29 -13.17 -25.40 -15.92
C VAL A 29 -14.14 -25.18 -14.75
N ILE A 30 -15.05 -26.13 -14.52
CA ILE A 30 -15.90 -26.16 -13.32
C ILE A 30 -15.24 -27.09 -12.30
N ILE A 31 -14.99 -26.57 -11.10
CA ILE A 31 -14.33 -27.31 -10.02
C ILE A 31 -15.37 -28.17 -9.29
N GLY A 32 -15.31 -29.49 -9.48
CA GLY A 32 -15.99 -30.47 -8.62
C GLY A 32 -15.07 -30.92 -7.48
N LEU A 33 -15.62 -31.09 -6.28
CA LEU A 33 -14.95 -31.72 -5.14
C LEU A 33 -14.44 -33.12 -5.57
N ALA A 34 -13.16 -33.39 -5.29
CA ALA A 34 -12.40 -34.59 -5.70
C ALA A 34 -11.97 -34.65 -7.17
N GLY A 35 -10.96 -33.84 -7.52
CA GLY A 35 -9.79 -34.31 -8.28
C GLY A 35 -9.95 -34.76 -9.74
N THR A 36 -11.10 -34.59 -10.39
CA THR A 36 -11.30 -34.94 -11.81
C THR A 36 -11.63 -33.70 -12.63
N TYR A 37 -10.78 -33.39 -13.62
CA TYR A 37 -10.98 -32.28 -14.55
C TYR A 37 -11.89 -32.75 -15.70
N ALA A 38 -13.17 -32.40 -15.67
CA ALA A 38 -14.02 -32.50 -16.85
C ALA A 38 -13.97 -31.16 -17.60
N VAL A 39 -13.35 -31.14 -18.79
CA VAL A 39 -13.51 -30.03 -19.73
C VAL A 39 -14.92 -30.13 -20.30
N ARG A 40 -15.87 -29.32 -19.80
CA ARG A 40 -17.11 -29.08 -20.55
C ARG A 40 -16.85 -27.94 -21.51
N THR A 41 -16.92 -28.25 -22.80
CA THR A 41 -16.95 -27.24 -23.87
C THR A 41 -18.38 -26.70 -23.93
N ASN A 42 -18.63 -25.52 -23.37
CA ASN A 42 -19.88 -24.84 -23.65
C ASN A 42 -19.80 -24.26 -25.06
N VAL A 43 -20.68 -24.75 -25.94
CA VAL A 43 -20.84 -24.22 -27.28
C VAL A 43 -21.69 -22.95 -27.17
N ILE A 44 -21.07 -21.79 -27.35
CA ILE A 44 -21.79 -20.52 -27.45
C ILE A 44 -22.04 -20.25 -28.94
N ASN A 45 -23.31 -20.17 -29.33
CA ASN A 45 -23.67 -19.73 -30.68
C ASN A 45 -23.35 -18.25 -30.84
N LEU A 46 -22.56 -17.91 -31.87
CA LEU A 46 -22.30 -16.52 -32.22
C LEU A 46 -23.59 -15.88 -32.77
N PRO A 47 -23.89 -14.61 -32.44
CA PRO A 47 -24.97 -13.90 -33.09
C PRO A 47 -24.66 -13.74 -34.59
N ASP A 48 -25.70 -13.71 -35.43
CA ASP A 48 -25.60 -13.75 -36.90
C ASP A 48 -24.74 -12.63 -37.53
N ASN A 49 -24.38 -11.60 -36.76
CA ASN A 49 -23.57 -10.46 -37.20
C ASN A 49 -22.05 -10.67 -37.06
N ILE A 50 -21.57 -11.73 -36.40
CA ILE A 50 -20.13 -12.04 -36.27
C ILE A 50 -19.77 -13.21 -37.20
N LYS A 51 -19.20 -12.89 -38.36
CA LYS A 51 -18.84 -13.89 -39.39
C LYS A 51 -17.50 -14.60 -39.16
N ALA A 52 -16.61 -14.02 -38.35
CA ALA A 52 -15.36 -14.64 -37.91
C ALA A 52 -14.81 -13.88 -36.69
N LEU A 53 -14.26 -14.59 -35.69
CA LEU A 53 -13.41 -13.96 -34.69
C LEU A 53 -12.07 -13.61 -35.34
N PRO A 54 -11.54 -12.39 -35.18
CA PRO A 54 -10.21 -12.06 -35.67
C PRO A 54 -9.19 -13.03 -35.05
N GLN A 55 -8.29 -13.64 -35.82
CA GLN A 55 -7.22 -14.51 -35.29
C GLN A 55 -6.40 -13.85 -34.17
N LYS A 56 -6.38 -12.51 -34.13
CA LYS A 56 -5.77 -11.70 -33.06
C LYS A 56 -6.42 -11.91 -31.68
N VAL A 57 -7.71 -12.29 -31.63
CA VAL A 57 -8.46 -12.63 -30.40
C VAL A 57 -8.13 -14.04 -29.91
N LEU A 58 -7.72 -14.94 -30.82
CA LEU A 58 -7.34 -16.34 -30.52
C LEU A 58 -5.90 -16.52 -30.03
N LYS A 59 -5.06 -15.47 -30.07
CA LYS A 59 -3.79 -15.48 -29.34
C LYS A 59 -4.07 -15.24 -27.86
N ALA A 60 -4.72 -16.22 -27.22
CA ALA A 60 -4.75 -16.32 -25.78
C ALA A 60 -3.29 -16.34 -25.32
N THR A 61 -2.84 -15.25 -24.70
CA THR A 61 -1.55 -15.26 -24.00
C THR A 61 -1.61 -16.44 -23.04
N PRO A 62 -0.67 -17.41 -23.09
CA PRO A 62 -0.74 -18.54 -22.20
C PRO A 62 -0.72 -18.01 -20.76
N LEU A 63 -1.83 -18.18 -20.06
CA LEU A 63 -1.94 -17.85 -18.64
C LEU A 63 -1.01 -18.79 -17.89
N LYS A 64 0.17 -18.30 -17.52
CA LYS A 64 1.17 -19.09 -16.80
C LYS A 64 0.99 -18.85 -15.31
N SER A 65 0.83 -19.93 -14.55
CA SER A 65 1.02 -19.87 -13.12
C SER A 65 2.50 -19.62 -12.81
N THR A 66 2.79 -18.78 -11.82
CA THR A 66 4.16 -18.52 -11.38
C THR A 66 4.33 -18.92 -9.91
N SER A 67 5.53 -19.34 -9.54
CA SER A 67 5.89 -19.61 -8.15
C SER A 67 7.25 -18.98 -7.85
N GLN A 68 7.35 -18.29 -6.72
CA GLN A 68 8.60 -17.72 -6.23
C GLN A 68 8.78 -18.17 -4.78
N LYS A 69 9.97 -18.68 -4.44
CA LYS A 69 10.30 -19.15 -3.09
C LYS A 69 10.99 -18.05 -2.31
N PHE A 70 10.64 -17.92 -1.04
CA PHE A 70 11.19 -16.95 -0.11
C PHE A 70 11.42 -17.57 1.27
N THR A 71 12.17 -16.85 2.08
CA THR A 71 12.27 -17.09 3.53
C THR A 71 11.72 -15.87 4.25
N THR A 72 10.80 -16.06 5.19
CA THR A 72 10.28 -14.98 6.04
C THR A 72 11.35 -14.52 7.04
N ILE A 73 11.11 -13.40 7.74
CA ILE A 73 11.99 -12.95 8.84
C ILE A 73 12.05 -13.97 10.00
N SER A 74 11.00 -14.78 10.17
CA SER A 74 11.00 -15.87 11.16
C SER A 74 11.82 -17.08 10.73
N GLY A 75 12.34 -17.12 9.49
CA GLY A 75 13.07 -18.27 8.94
C GLY A 75 12.18 -19.32 8.27
N GLU A 76 10.87 -19.08 8.21
CA GLU A 76 9.94 -20.00 7.52
C GLU A 76 10.12 -19.92 6.01
N LYS A 77 10.28 -21.08 5.37
CA LYS A 77 10.28 -21.19 3.91
C LYS A 77 8.85 -21.11 3.38
N VAL A 78 8.63 -20.18 2.47
CA VAL A 78 7.31 -19.90 1.91
C VAL A 78 7.37 -19.78 0.39
N THR A 79 6.29 -20.19 -0.28
CA THR A 79 6.13 -20.07 -1.72
C THR A 79 5.00 -19.09 -2.04
N LEU A 80 5.32 -18.01 -2.76
CA LEU A 80 4.33 -17.14 -3.37
C LEU A 80 3.87 -17.79 -4.68
N LYS A 81 2.60 -18.20 -4.74
CA LYS A 81 2.02 -18.90 -5.90
C LYS A 81 0.94 -18.06 -6.54
N THR A 82 1.11 -17.72 -7.81
CA THR A 82 0.09 -17.05 -8.62
C THR A 82 -0.57 -18.06 -9.55
N THR A 83 -1.89 -18.16 -9.46
CA THR A 83 -2.70 -19.04 -10.30
C THR A 83 -2.83 -18.51 -11.72
N THR A 84 -3.26 -19.37 -12.63
CA THR A 84 -3.62 -19.05 -14.01
C THR A 84 -4.65 -17.91 -14.10
N LEU A 85 -5.49 -17.73 -13.08
CA LEU A 85 -6.49 -16.66 -13.01
C LEU A 85 -5.98 -15.40 -12.31
N GLY A 86 -4.67 -15.29 -12.05
CA GLY A 86 -4.04 -14.10 -11.46
C GLY A 86 -4.15 -13.98 -9.94
N LYS A 87 -4.82 -14.93 -9.26
CA LYS A 87 -4.89 -14.95 -7.80
C LYS A 87 -3.57 -15.42 -7.19
N THR A 88 -3.03 -14.65 -6.25
CA THR A 88 -1.76 -14.95 -5.57
C THR A 88 -2.00 -15.37 -4.13
N PHE A 89 -1.27 -16.40 -3.69
CA PHE A 89 -1.33 -16.98 -2.34
C PHE A 89 0.08 -17.13 -1.78
N LEU A 90 0.23 -17.03 -0.46
CA LEU A 90 1.45 -17.43 0.24
C LEU A 90 1.23 -18.79 0.87
N ILE A 91 2.09 -19.76 0.54
CA ILE A 91 1.97 -21.15 1.02
C ILE A 91 3.18 -21.46 1.88
N SER A 92 2.94 -21.98 3.09
CA SER A 92 4.00 -22.53 3.95
C SER A 92 4.60 -23.77 3.29
N ASP A 93 5.92 -23.81 3.09
CA ASP A 93 6.56 -24.99 2.53
C ASP A 93 6.56 -26.15 3.51
N THR A 94 6.46 -25.87 4.82
CA THR A 94 6.41 -26.89 5.88
C THR A 94 5.01 -27.48 6.01
N THR A 95 4.00 -26.63 6.23
CA THR A 95 2.63 -27.11 6.55
C THR A 95 1.77 -27.32 5.31
N LYS A 96 2.20 -26.81 4.15
CA LYS A 96 1.43 -26.75 2.90
C LYS A 96 0.11 -25.96 3.00
N LYS A 97 -0.11 -25.23 4.10
CA LYS A 97 -1.28 -24.38 4.31
C LYS A 97 -1.05 -22.98 3.73
N LYS A 98 -2.15 -22.31 3.37
CA LYS A 98 -2.16 -20.89 3.02
C LYS A 98 -1.88 -20.07 4.27
N LEU A 99 -0.92 -19.17 4.19
CA LEU A 99 -0.71 -18.12 5.18
C LEU A 99 -1.67 -16.97 4.91
N THR A 100 -2.12 -16.32 5.99
CA THR A 100 -3.08 -15.20 5.95
C THR A 100 -2.60 -14.06 6.84
N GLY A 101 -3.30 -12.92 6.80
CA GLY A 101 -2.94 -11.73 7.55
C GLY A 101 -1.75 -10.98 6.96
N LEU A 102 -1.16 -10.10 7.77
CA LEU A 102 0.06 -9.37 7.43
C LEU A 102 1.24 -10.33 7.42
N GLN A 103 2.03 -10.29 6.35
CA GLN A 103 3.17 -11.16 6.12
C GLN A 103 4.35 -10.34 5.66
N THR A 104 5.45 -10.42 6.39
CA THR A 104 6.69 -9.75 6.02
C THR A 104 7.63 -10.74 5.35
N ILE A 105 7.86 -10.53 4.06
CA ILE A 105 8.73 -11.35 3.22
C ILE A 105 9.93 -10.49 2.80
N GLY A 106 11.11 -10.83 3.30
CA GLY A 106 12.27 -9.94 3.21
C GLY A 106 12.00 -8.61 3.93
N LYS A 107 12.08 -7.48 3.22
CA LYS A 107 11.80 -6.13 3.76
C LYS A 107 10.43 -5.59 3.34
N LYS A 108 9.60 -6.44 2.75
CA LYS A 108 8.34 -6.05 2.13
C LYS A 108 7.20 -6.69 2.87
N GLU A 109 6.19 -5.89 3.15
CA GLU A 109 4.97 -6.33 3.81
C GLU A 109 3.87 -6.55 2.78
N TYR A 110 3.16 -7.65 2.94
CA TYR A 110 2.05 -8.08 2.10
C TYR A 110 0.87 -8.41 3.00
N TYR A 111 -0.34 -8.40 2.45
CA TYR A 111 -1.52 -8.86 3.19
C TYR A 111 -2.27 -9.91 2.41
N PHE A 112 -2.63 -10.98 3.10
CA PHE A 112 -3.40 -12.10 2.55
C PHE A 112 -4.73 -12.19 3.32
N SER A 113 -5.85 -12.16 2.60
CA SER A 113 -7.18 -12.18 3.22
C SER A 113 -7.34 -13.37 4.19
N PRO A 114 -7.73 -13.15 5.45
CA PRO A 114 -8.03 -14.24 6.40
C PRO A 114 -9.11 -15.22 5.90
N GLN A 115 -10.05 -14.72 5.09
CA GLN A 115 -11.19 -15.50 4.60
C GLN A 115 -10.82 -16.41 3.42
N THR A 116 -9.93 -15.96 2.53
CA THR A 116 -9.67 -16.65 1.24
C THR A 116 -8.20 -17.08 1.04
N GLY A 117 -7.29 -16.44 1.78
CA GLY A 117 -5.84 -16.49 1.60
C GLY A 117 -5.34 -15.75 0.36
N GLU A 118 -6.19 -15.02 -0.35
CA GLU A 118 -5.81 -14.26 -1.54
C GLU A 118 -5.01 -13.00 -1.15
N MET A 119 -3.95 -12.70 -1.89
CA MET A 119 -3.18 -11.47 -1.73
C MET A 119 -4.05 -10.25 -2.02
N VAL A 120 -3.95 -9.24 -1.16
CA VAL A 120 -4.76 -8.04 -1.21
C VAL A 120 -3.99 -6.88 -1.85
N TYR A 121 -4.73 -6.04 -2.57
CA TYR A 121 -4.23 -4.90 -3.32
C TYR A 121 -5.01 -3.62 -2.99
N GLY A 122 -4.41 -2.47 -3.29
CA GLY A 122 -5.02 -1.14 -3.12
C GLY A 122 -5.07 -0.68 -1.67
N LEU A 123 -5.86 0.38 -1.43
CA LEU A 123 -6.07 0.95 -0.10
C LEU A 123 -6.97 0.03 0.74
N LYS A 124 -6.52 -0.30 1.95
CA LYS A 124 -7.29 -1.10 2.93
C LYS A 124 -7.10 -0.56 4.33
N LYS A 125 -8.16 -0.64 5.13
CA LYS A 125 -8.09 -0.40 6.58
C LYS A 125 -8.02 -1.76 7.28
N ILE A 126 -6.94 -2.03 8.00
CA ILE A 126 -6.66 -3.29 8.69
C ILE A 126 -6.29 -2.94 10.13
N ASP A 127 -7.02 -3.49 11.10
CA ASP A 127 -6.82 -3.27 12.53
C ASP A 127 -6.68 -1.80 12.93
N GLY A 128 -7.50 -0.93 12.31
CA GLY A 128 -7.51 0.52 12.56
C GLY A 128 -6.56 1.35 11.70
N TYR A 129 -5.58 0.73 11.03
CA TYR A 129 -4.56 1.42 10.24
C TYR A 129 -4.80 1.32 8.73
N TYR A 130 -4.41 2.34 7.98
CA TYR A 130 -4.48 2.34 6.51
C TYR A 130 -3.22 1.79 5.86
N TYR A 131 -3.40 0.80 5.00
CA TYR A 131 -2.37 0.16 4.19
C TYR A 131 -2.65 0.42 2.71
N TYR A 132 -1.60 0.49 1.90
CA TYR A 132 -1.73 0.53 0.45
C TYR A 132 -0.81 -0.52 -0.16
N PHE A 133 -1.41 -1.57 -0.71
CA PHE A 133 -0.69 -2.62 -1.41
C PHE A 133 -0.63 -2.30 -2.91
N ASP A 134 0.58 -2.12 -3.43
CA ASP A 134 0.80 -1.78 -4.84
C ASP A 134 0.40 -2.93 -5.80
N LYS A 135 0.61 -2.76 -7.10
CA LYS A 135 0.30 -3.81 -8.10
C LYS A 135 1.04 -5.14 -7.90
N ASN A 136 2.09 -5.15 -7.09
CA ASN A 136 2.86 -6.34 -6.73
C ASN A 136 2.46 -6.88 -5.33
N GLY A 137 1.47 -6.27 -4.68
CA GLY A 137 1.02 -6.61 -3.33
C GLY A 137 1.91 -6.03 -2.22
N VAL A 138 2.86 -5.15 -2.55
CA VAL A 138 3.81 -4.60 -1.56
C VAL A 138 3.20 -3.38 -0.91
N ASN A 139 3.18 -3.36 0.42
CA ASN A 139 2.72 -2.21 1.18
C ASN A 139 3.58 -0.96 0.96
N ASN A 140 2.96 0.21 0.92
CA ASN A 140 3.62 1.51 0.81
C ASN A 140 2.95 2.54 1.73
N SER A 141 3.60 2.83 2.86
CA SER A 141 3.11 3.76 3.90
C SER A 141 2.87 5.18 3.36
N VAL A 142 3.80 5.69 2.54
CA VAL A 142 3.70 7.03 1.93
C VAL A 142 2.46 7.13 1.02
N THR A 143 2.20 6.10 0.22
CA THR A 143 1.05 6.07 -0.69
C THR A 143 -0.25 5.91 0.08
N ALA A 144 -0.27 5.07 1.12
CA ALA A 144 -1.42 4.93 2.01
C ALA A 144 -1.80 6.28 2.63
N TYR A 145 -0.83 7.00 3.22
CA TYR A 145 -1.05 8.33 3.76
C TYR A 145 -1.54 9.32 2.69
N LYS A 146 -0.88 9.39 1.53
CA LYS A 146 -1.29 10.29 0.43
C LYS A 146 -2.73 10.06 -0.03
N LYS A 147 -3.23 8.82 0.03
CA LYS A 147 -4.63 8.48 -0.32
C LYS A 147 -5.65 8.98 0.72
N ILE A 148 -5.24 9.18 1.97
CA ILE A 148 -6.11 9.64 3.07
C ILE A 148 -5.76 11.06 3.57
N ALA A 149 -4.73 11.70 3.02
CA ALA A 149 -4.20 12.97 3.52
C ALA A 149 -5.28 14.08 3.55
N ALA A 150 -6.18 14.10 2.56
CA ALA A 150 -7.28 15.06 2.51
C ALA A 150 -8.28 14.91 3.68
N SER A 151 -8.47 13.69 4.21
CA SER A 151 -9.41 13.45 5.31
C SER A 151 -8.82 13.69 6.70
N VAL A 152 -7.51 13.93 6.80
CA VAL A 152 -6.83 14.23 8.08
C VAL A 152 -6.39 15.68 8.20
N LYS A 153 -6.51 16.46 7.13
CA LYS A 153 -6.09 17.86 7.10
C LYS A 153 -6.79 18.66 8.21
N SER A 154 -6.03 19.47 8.95
CA SER A 154 -6.57 20.39 9.95
C SER A 154 -6.75 21.81 9.37
N ASP A 155 -7.46 22.65 10.10
CA ASP A 155 -7.61 24.09 9.86
C ASP A 155 -6.44 24.92 10.41
N ASN A 156 -5.54 24.31 11.20
CA ASN A 156 -4.34 24.95 11.70
C ASN A 156 -3.29 25.13 10.59
N GLU A 157 -3.25 26.32 10.00
CA GLU A 157 -2.34 26.65 8.89
C GLU A 157 -0.86 26.49 9.24
N THR A 158 -0.46 26.77 10.48
CA THR A 158 0.92 26.61 10.94
C THR A 158 1.32 25.15 10.90
N ILE A 159 0.50 24.26 11.46
CA ILE A 159 0.73 22.81 11.42
C ILE A 159 0.73 22.28 9.99
N GLU A 160 -0.15 22.77 9.11
CA GLU A 160 -0.13 22.36 7.71
C GLU A 160 1.13 22.86 6.97
N LYS A 161 1.70 24.03 7.32
CA LYS A 161 3.01 24.48 6.81
C LYS A 161 4.16 23.60 7.31
N VAL A 162 4.14 23.20 8.57
CA VAL A 162 5.13 22.24 9.13
C VAL A 162 5.10 20.94 8.33
N ILE A 163 3.92 20.32 8.24
CA ILE A 163 3.76 19.02 7.62
C ILE A 163 4.07 19.09 6.13
N SER A 164 3.52 20.06 5.39
CA SER A 164 3.80 20.22 3.97
C SER A 164 5.29 20.47 3.68
N GLY A 165 5.96 21.25 4.53
CA GLY A 165 7.40 21.46 4.48
C GLY A 165 8.18 20.16 4.65
N GLY A 166 7.94 19.42 5.74
CA GLY A 166 8.65 18.17 6.02
C GLY A 166 8.38 17.10 4.97
N MET A 167 7.15 17.04 4.44
CA MET A 167 6.76 16.14 3.35
C MET A 167 7.58 16.32 2.07
N THR A 168 8.17 17.51 1.84
CA THR A 168 9.04 17.73 0.66
C THR A 168 10.33 16.91 0.70
N LEU A 169 10.76 16.50 1.90
CA LEU A 169 11.99 15.74 2.15
C LEU A 169 11.78 14.23 2.26
N VAL A 170 10.53 13.74 2.23
CA VAL A 170 10.22 12.30 2.31
C VAL A 170 10.96 11.55 1.19
N GLY A 171 11.85 10.65 1.58
CA GLY A 171 12.71 9.87 0.67
C GLY A 171 13.85 10.65 0.00
N LYS A 172 14.16 11.87 0.48
CA LYS A 172 15.23 12.73 -0.06
C LYS A 172 16.26 13.17 0.98
N SER A 173 15.87 13.29 2.26
CA SER A 173 16.82 13.57 3.35
C SER A 173 17.76 12.38 3.55
N PRO A 174 19.09 12.56 3.52
CA PRO A 174 20.00 11.60 4.13
C PRO A 174 19.99 11.80 5.64
N TYR A 175 19.47 10.82 6.40
CA TYR A 175 19.55 10.87 7.86
C TYR A 175 21.00 11.12 8.31
N SER A 176 21.19 12.11 9.18
CA SER A 176 22.48 12.45 9.77
C SER A 176 22.31 12.70 11.25
N TYR A 177 22.89 11.83 12.08
CA TYR A 177 22.91 12.04 13.52
C TYR A 177 23.61 13.37 13.87
N GLY A 178 22.95 14.24 14.64
CA GLY A 178 23.46 15.58 14.91
C GLY A 178 23.22 16.60 13.78
N GLY A 179 22.68 16.19 12.64
CA GLY A 179 22.33 17.03 11.50
C GLY A 179 21.32 18.14 11.85
N GLY A 180 21.07 19.04 10.92
CA GLY A 180 20.10 20.12 11.04
C GLY A 180 20.43 21.22 12.04
N ARG A 181 21.56 21.15 12.76
CA ARG A 181 21.99 22.15 13.75
C ARG A 181 22.87 23.26 13.17
N THR A 182 23.30 23.10 11.92
CA THR A 182 24.10 24.11 11.19
C THR A 182 23.46 24.40 9.83
N ASP A 183 23.66 25.62 9.31
CA ASP A 183 23.16 26.02 7.99
C ASP A 183 23.65 25.09 6.87
N SER A 184 24.88 24.58 6.98
CA SER A 184 25.45 23.60 6.04
C SER A 184 24.66 22.29 6.01
N SER A 185 24.36 21.73 7.18
CA SER A 185 23.56 20.49 7.27
C SER A 185 22.13 20.71 6.75
N VAL A 186 21.50 21.84 7.10
CA VAL A 186 20.17 22.20 6.61
C VAL A 186 20.16 22.34 5.09
N ALA A 187 21.15 23.00 4.50
CA ALA A 187 21.26 23.18 3.04
C ALA A 187 21.42 21.85 2.28
N LYS A 188 22.00 20.83 2.93
CA LYS A 188 22.13 19.48 2.39
C LYS A 188 20.93 18.57 2.68
N ASN A 189 19.92 19.09 3.39
CA ASN A 189 18.81 18.32 3.96
C ASN A 189 19.26 17.21 4.92
N GLU A 190 20.42 17.35 5.55
CA GLU A 190 20.93 16.42 6.55
C GLU A 190 20.29 16.76 7.90
N PHE A 191 19.36 15.93 8.36
CA PHE A 191 18.68 16.09 9.66
C PHE A 191 18.77 14.81 10.50
N ASP A 192 18.60 14.97 11.81
CA ASP A 192 18.13 13.91 12.70
C ASP A 192 16.68 14.16 13.11
N CYS A 193 16.11 13.27 13.92
CA CYS A 193 14.70 13.34 14.34
C CYS A 193 14.33 14.69 14.98
N SER A 194 15.12 15.16 15.94
CA SER A 194 14.80 16.37 16.71
C SER A 194 15.00 17.66 15.91
N SER A 195 16.10 17.75 15.16
CA SER A 195 16.43 18.92 14.34
C SER A 195 15.50 19.07 13.14
N PHE A 196 15.02 17.97 12.57
CA PHE A 196 13.99 17.96 11.53
C PHE A 196 12.70 18.63 12.03
N ILE A 197 12.22 18.23 13.22
CA ILE A 197 11.01 18.79 13.83
C ILE A 197 11.25 20.28 14.14
N ALA A 198 12.32 20.60 14.88
CA ALA A 198 12.64 21.98 15.23
C ALA A 198 12.71 22.91 14.00
N TRP A 199 13.29 22.42 12.89
CA TRP A 199 13.45 23.19 11.66
C TRP A 199 12.12 23.52 11.00
N PHE A 200 11.24 22.53 10.82
CA PHE A 200 9.98 22.77 10.09
C PHE A 200 8.96 23.54 10.92
N TYR A 201 8.94 23.36 12.24
CA TYR A 201 8.15 24.22 13.14
C TYR A 201 8.65 25.67 13.10
N ARG A 202 9.98 25.90 13.19
CA ARG A 202 10.57 27.24 13.02
C ARG A 202 10.24 27.86 11.67
N LYS A 203 10.36 27.11 10.57
CA LYS A 203 10.07 27.59 9.21
C LYS A 203 8.59 27.94 9.02
N ALA A 204 7.69 27.30 9.78
CA ALA A 204 6.27 27.61 9.79
C ALA A 204 5.91 28.84 10.66
N GLY A 205 6.88 29.42 11.38
CA GLY A 205 6.67 30.57 12.27
C GLY A 205 6.43 30.20 13.73
N LEU A 206 6.63 28.93 14.13
CA LEU A 206 6.44 28.44 15.49
C LEU A 206 7.72 27.78 16.01
N PRO A 207 8.77 28.53 16.38
CA PRO A 207 10.01 27.93 16.86
C PRO A 207 9.82 27.24 18.22
N LEU A 208 9.98 25.91 18.27
CA LEU A 208 9.84 25.13 19.51
C LEU A 208 11.07 25.24 20.42
N VAL A 209 12.24 25.17 19.82
CA VAL A 209 13.55 25.18 20.49
C VAL A 209 14.57 25.92 19.61
N VAL A 210 15.69 26.35 20.20
CA VAL A 210 16.82 26.88 19.43
C VAL A 210 17.36 25.78 18.51
N GLN A 211 17.48 26.05 17.20
CA GLN A 211 17.81 25.03 16.19
C GLN A 211 19.14 24.32 16.48
N SER A 212 20.17 25.06 16.89
CA SER A 212 21.49 24.50 17.20
C SER A 212 21.50 23.62 18.46
N ALA A 213 20.49 23.75 19.34
CA ALA A 213 20.35 22.97 20.56
C ALA A 213 19.26 21.90 20.46
N ALA A 214 18.62 21.73 19.30
CA ALA A 214 17.51 20.79 19.13
C ALA A 214 17.88 19.40 19.66
N SER A 215 17.02 18.83 20.49
CA SER A 215 17.17 17.50 21.08
C SER A 215 15.81 16.94 21.45
N THR A 216 15.70 15.62 21.56
CA THR A 216 14.47 14.97 22.06
C THR A 216 14.13 15.45 23.47
N THR A 217 15.12 15.60 24.35
CA THR A 217 14.91 16.11 25.72
C THR A 217 14.27 17.49 25.73
N LEU A 218 14.73 18.43 24.90
CA LEU A 218 14.12 19.77 24.85
C LEU A 218 12.73 19.73 24.21
N LEU A 219 12.53 18.95 23.14
CA LEU A 219 11.20 18.79 22.54
C LEU A 219 10.19 18.16 23.50
N ALA A 220 10.62 17.25 24.39
CA ALA A 220 9.75 16.68 25.42
C ALA A 220 9.30 17.71 26.48
N GLN A 221 9.83 18.94 26.46
CA GLN A 221 9.53 20.02 27.39
C GLN A 221 8.75 21.18 26.75
N THR A 222 8.48 21.15 25.45
CA THR A 222 7.74 22.21 24.73
C THR A 222 6.23 22.00 24.82
N GLY A 223 5.45 23.01 24.44
CA GLY A 223 4.00 22.93 24.33
C GLY A 223 3.26 22.48 25.59
N THR A 224 2.03 22.01 25.38
CA THR A 224 1.20 21.38 26.42
C THR A 224 1.22 19.86 26.27
N GLU A 225 1.37 19.14 27.37
CA GLU A 225 1.31 17.68 27.34
C GLU A 225 -0.12 17.18 27.08
N VAL A 226 -0.24 16.14 26.25
CA VAL A 226 -1.52 15.54 25.89
C VAL A 226 -1.45 14.03 26.12
N GLU A 227 -2.57 13.44 26.53
CA GLU A 227 -2.70 11.98 26.60
C GLU A 227 -2.54 11.34 25.21
N TRP A 228 -1.87 10.19 25.13
CA TRP A 228 -1.69 9.46 23.86
C TRP A 228 -3.00 9.20 23.12
N SER A 229 -4.09 8.90 23.84
CA SER A 229 -5.41 8.67 23.25
C SER A 229 -6.06 9.93 22.67
N ASN A 230 -5.58 11.11 23.05
CA ASN A 230 -6.07 12.43 22.65
C ASN A 230 -5.11 13.13 21.67
N MET A 231 -4.09 12.42 21.17
CA MET A 231 -3.16 12.95 20.18
C MET A 231 -3.92 13.45 18.94
N GLN A 232 -3.41 14.51 18.35
CA GLN A 232 -3.94 15.12 17.14
C GLN A 232 -2.81 15.35 16.16
N ARG A 233 -3.20 15.50 14.89
CA ARG A 233 -2.30 15.86 13.81
C ARG A 233 -1.51 17.12 14.18
N GLY A 234 -0.19 17.04 14.07
CA GLY A 234 0.72 18.11 14.45
C GLY A 234 1.17 18.06 15.91
N ASP A 235 0.74 17.09 16.71
CA ASP A 235 1.39 16.85 18.00
C ASP A 235 2.77 16.21 17.78
N VAL A 236 3.72 16.58 18.63
CA VAL A 236 5.08 16.04 18.63
C VAL A 236 5.15 14.86 19.62
N LEU A 237 5.42 13.68 19.09
CA LEU A 237 5.61 12.45 19.86
C LEU A 237 7.09 12.31 20.19
N VAL A 238 7.44 12.14 21.47
CA VAL A 238 8.85 12.06 21.91
C VAL A 238 9.04 10.87 22.84
N THR A 239 10.07 10.07 22.62
CA THR A 239 10.42 8.94 23.49
C THR A 239 10.85 9.39 24.90
N PRO A 240 10.81 8.52 25.93
CA PRO A 240 11.37 8.82 27.25
C PRO A 240 12.85 9.23 27.18
N ASN A 241 13.24 10.24 27.96
CA ASN A 241 14.64 10.66 28.09
C ASN A 241 15.52 9.62 28.81
N THR A 242 14.91 8.61 29.45
CA THR A 242 15.61 7.49 30.10
C THR A 242 16.04 6.41 29.12
N TYR A 243 15.60 6.50 27.86
CA TYR A 243 16.05 5.58 26.81
C TYR A 243 17.50 5.86 26.43
N THR A 244 18.19 4.80 26.01
CA THR A 244 19.52 4.91 25.42
C THR A 244 19.47 5.72 24.13
N GLU A 245 20.59 6.34 23.76
CA GLU A 245 20.71 7.21 22.58
C GLU A 245 20.16 6.58 21.30
N ASP A 246 20.40 5.28 21.09
CA ASP A 246 19.93 4.52 19.93
C ASP A 246 18.41 4.30 19.89
N ARG A 247 17.73 4.53 21.02
CA ARG A 247 16.28 4.44 21.17
C ARG A 247 15.60 5.80 21.31
N LEU A 248 16.36 6.89 21.48
CA LEU A 248 15.79 8.23 21.51
C LEU A 248 15.25 8.60 20.14
N HIS A 249 14.00 9.04 20.09
CA HIS A 249 13.36 9.43 18.84
C HIS A 249 12.26 10.46 19.05
N ALA A 250 11.93 11.19 17.99
CA ALA A 250 10.78 12.08 17.94
C ALA A 250 10.10 12.02 16.57
N ALA A 251 8.80 12.25 16.54
CA ALA A 251 7.99 12.23 15.34
C ALA A 251 6.83 13.23 15.41
N ILE A 252 6.31 13.64 14.26
CA ILE A 252 5.12 14.48 14.16
C ILE A 252 3.94 13.56 13.84
N ASP A 253 2.86 13.60 14.62
CA ASP A 253 1.63 12.89 14.29
C ASP A 253 0.98 13.50 13.03
N LEU A 254 0.60 12.65 12.09
CA LEU A 254 -0.08 13.04 10.85
C LEU A 254 -1.59 12.75 10.90
N GLY A 255 -2.09 12.18 11.99
CA GLY A 255 -3.43 11.65 12.12
C GLY A 255 -3.58 10.24 11.53
N ASN A 256 -4.62 9.53 11.97
CA ASN A 256 -4.91 8.14 11.57
C ASN A 256 -3.73 7.16 11.78
N GLY A 257 -2.92 7.41 12.81
CA GLY A 257 -1.80 6.55 13.18
C GLY A 257 -0.60 6.60 12.23
N PHE A 258 -0.48 7.65 11.42
CA PHE A 258 0.71 7.93 10.62
C PHE A 258 1.60 8.94 11.31
N ILE A 259 2.91 8.83 11.10
CA ILE A 259 3.90 9.78 11.61
C ILE A 259 4.82 10.28 10.50
N LEU A 260 5.29 11.53 10.63
CA LEU A 260 6.36 12.12 9.83
C LEU A 260 7.59 12.30 10.71
N HIS A 261 8.72 11.75 10.30
CA HIS A 261 9.93 11.72 11.11
C HIS A 261 11.17 11.52 10.23
N ASP A 262 12.34 11.91 10.75
CA ASP A 262 13.63 11.57 10.18
C ASP A 262 14.32 10.54 11.07
N SER A 263 14.71 9.38 10.53
CA SER A 263 15.30 8.32 11.33
C SER A 263 16.32 7.48 10.55
N SER A 264 17.30 6.95 11.27
CA SER A 264 18.28 5.99 10.71
C SER A 264 17.60 4.74 10.13
N PRO A 265 16.63 4.09 10.82
CA PRO A 265 15.94 2.92 10.26
C PRO A 265 15.21 3.17 8.93
N THR A 266 14.74 4.40 8.69
CA THR A 266 14.08 4.81 7.44
C THR A 266 15.05 5.39 6.40
N ASN A 267 16.35 5.52 6.74
CA ASN A 267 17.39 6.19 5.96
C ASN A 267 17.06 7.65 5.60
N GLY A 268 16.40 8.37 6.51
CA GLY A 268 15.99 9.75 6.26
C GLY A 268 14.54 10.03 6.66
N VAL A 269 14.05 11.18 6.21
CA VAL A 269 12.65 11.58 6.35
C VAL A 269 11.74 10.57 5.66
N ALA A 270 10.77 10.05 6.42
CA ALA A 270 9.80 9.08 5.96
C ALA A 270 8.42 9.30 6.58
N ILE A 271 7.44 8.59 6.01
CA ILE A 271 6.13 8.41 6.62
C ILE A 271 6.01 6.94 7.01
N SER A 272 5.78 6.70 8.29
CA SER A 272 5.54 5.37 8.85
C SER A 272 4.18 5.31 9.53
N ARG A 273 3.68 4.09 9.76
CA ARG A 273 2.55 3.87 10.67
C ARG A 273 3.06 3.61 12.08
N LEU A 274 2.28 3.97 13.09
CA LEU A 274 2.59 3.65 14.48
C LEU A 274 2.69 2.13 14.70
N ASN A 275 1.90 1.30 13.99
CA ASN A 275 2.01 -0.15 14.08
C ASN A 275 3.04 -0.79 13.12
N GLU A 276 3.85 0.02 12.43
CA GLU A 276 4.94 -0.48 11.60
C GLU A 276 6.18 -0.77 12.46
N LEU A 277 6.92 -1.83 12.14
CA LEU A 277 8.16 -2.16 12.83
C LEU A 277 9.22 -1.08 12.60
N VAL A 278 9.91 -0.69 13.69
CA VAL A 278 11.00 0.30 13.62
C VAL A 278 12.13 -0.19 12.72
N ASN A 279 12.57 -1.43 12.94
CA ASN A 279 13.64 -2.03 12.16
C ASN A 279 13.54 -3.56 12.18
N TYR A 280 13.20 -4.15 11.04
CA TYR A 280 13.05 -5.60 10.85
C TYR A 280 14.33 -6.42 11.10
N LYS A 281 15.52 -5.79 11.13
CA LYS A 281 16.79 -6.47 11.40
C LYS A 281 17.06 -6.61 12.90
N THR A 282 16.72 -5.59 13.66
CA THR A 282 17.06 -5.51 15.09
C THR A 282 15.88 -5.87 16.00
N SER A 283 14.65 -5.83 15.48
CA SER A 283 13.48 -6.28 16.22
C SER A 283 12.42 -6.89 15.31
N LYS A 284 11.79 -7.96 15.81
CA LYS A 284 10.66 -8.63 15.14
C LYS A 284 9.31 -8.11 15.60
N THR A 285 9.28 -7.29 16.66
CA THR A 285 8.04 -6.90 17.35
C THR A 285 7.96 -5.44 17.71
N LEU A 286 9.08 -4.72 17.80
CA LEU A 286 9.09 -3.32 18.22
C LEU A 286 8.49 -2.42 17.12
N THR A 287 7.31 -1.88 17.39
CA THR A 287 6.66 -0.91 16.53
C THR A 287 7.03 0.53 16.91
N TRP A 288 6.75 1.49 16.02
CA TRP A 288 6.89 2.92 16.35
C TRP A 288 6.01 3.34 17.53
N ALA A 289 4.81 2.74 17.68
CA ALA A 289 3.94 2.94 18.83
C ALA A 289 4.61 2.48 20.12
N ASP A 290 5.17 1.26 20.13
CA ASP A 290 5.86 0.71 21.30
C ASP A 290 7.07 1.54 21.72
N LEU A 291 7.74 2.17 20.75
CA LEU A 291 8.87 3.06 20.99
C LEU A 291 8.43 4.42 21.56
N LEU A 292 7.41 5.04 20.99
CA LEU A 292 7.01 6.43 21.29
C LEU A 292 6.02 6.55 22.45
N LYS A 293 5.09 5.60 22.59
CA LYS A 293 3.98 5.66 23.56
C LYS A 293 4.42 5.80 25.02
N PRO A 294 5.52 5.20 25.48
CA PRO A 294 5.99 5.39 26.86
C PRO A 294 6.49 6.81 27.17
N GLY A 295 6.71 7.63 26.14
CA GLY A 295 7.19 9.00 26.30
C GLY A 295 6.04 10.02 26.35
N THR A 296 6.24 11.18 25.72
CA THR A 296 5.31 12.31 25.79
C THR A 296 4.69 12.63 24.43
N VAL A 297 3.48 13.19 24.46
CA VAL A 297 2.83 13.84 23.32
C VAL A 297 2.73 15.32 23.65
N ARG A 298 3.31 16.17 22.80
CA ARG A 298 3.40 17.62 23.02
C ARG A 298 2.59 18.35 21.95
N ARG A 299 1.58 19.09 22.39
CA ARG A 299 0.76 19.94 21.53
C ARG A 299 1.33 21.34 21.47
N GLU A 300 1.71 21.74 20.26
CA GLU A 300 2.33 23.03 19.98
C GLU A 300 1.28 24.00 19.44
N THR A 301 1.14 25.16 20.10
CA THR A 301 0.21 26.22 19.73
C THR A 301 0.97 27.53 19.65
N SER A 302 0.68 28.37 18.65
CA SER A 302 1.04 29.78 18.74
C SER A 302 0.19 30.42 19.83
N GLU A 303 0.83 31.06 20.81
CA GLU A 303 0.15 31.96 21.76
C GLU A 303 -0.65 33.06 21.04
#